data_AF-A0A9W5X3I7-F1
#
_entry.id   AF-A0A9W5X3I7-F1
#
_cell.length_a   1.000
_cell.length_b   1.000
_cell.length_c   1.000
_cell.angle_alpha   90.00
_cell.angle_beta   90.00
_cell.angle_gamma   90.00
#
_symmetry.space_group_name_H-M   'P 1'
#
loop_
_entity.id
_entity.type
_entity.pdbx_description
1 polymer ?
#
loop_
_entity_poly.entity_id
_entity_poly.type
_entity_poly.pdbx_seq_one_letter_code
_entity_poly.pdbx_strand_id
1 'polypeptide(L)'
;MALPELASNPARFLGEEDASACGQWQNMVSDYRLATSEWMQKSDPALPSSQWSPEQQTLFANMVTVMSENASTMQQIALPTKNSIWIDFAALAATYRRAYVQAIPTYMPADNYLDSAATELMVAIDEACQATGV
;
A
#
# COMPACT_ATOMS: atom_id res chain seq x y z
N MET A 1 -14.73 -10.77 -22.17
CA MET A 1 -15.78 -9.79 -22.49
C MET A 1 -16.80 -9.80 -21.36
N ALA A 2 -16.81 -8.79 -20.49
CA ALA A 2 -17.91 -8.46 -19.59
C ALA A 2 -18.45 -7.11 -20.09
N LEU A 3 -19.50 -7.13 -20.94
CA LEU A 3 -20.93 -7.00 -20.67
C LEU A 3 -21.37 -5.53 -20.42
N PRO A 4 -22.02 -4.86 -21.41
CA PRO A 4 -22.42 -3.44 -21.39
C PRO A 4 -23.27 -2.96 -20.20
N GLU A 5 -23.85 -3.86 -19.40
CA GLU A 5 -24.68 -3.52 -18.24
C GLU A 5 -23.92 -2.78 -17.12
N LEU A 6 -22.63 -3.09 -16.91
CA LEU A 6 -21.82 -2.41 -15.87
C LEU A 6 -21.64 -0.91 -16.13
N ALA A 7 -21.69 -0.47 -17.40
CA ALA A 7 -21.51 0.93 -17.76
C ALA A 7 -22.74 1.80 -17.43
N SER A 8 -23.91 1.19 -17.20
CA SER A 8 -25.17 1.92 -16.97
C SER A 8 -25.55 2.02 -15.49
N ASN A 9 -25.01 1.13 -14.65
CA ASN A 9 -25.22 1.12 -13.20
C ASN A 9 -23.96 0.58 -12.49
N PRO A 10 -22.93 1.42 -12.29
CA PRO A 10 -21.67 0.96 -11.69
C PRO A 10 -21.91 0.53 -10.24
N ALA A 11 -21.43 -0.66 -9.88
CA ALA A 11 -21.40 -1.12 -8.51
C ALA A 11 -20.26 -0.42 -7.74
N ARG A 12 -20.50 -0.05 -6.48
CA ARG A 12 -19.42 0.43 -5.60
C ARG A 12 -18.41 -0.69 -5.36
N PHE A 13 -17.14 -0.31 -5.25
CA PHE A 13 -16.09 -1.25 -4.88
C PHE A 13 -16.29 -1.79 -3.46
N LEU A 14 -16.55 -0.92 -2.48
CA LEU A 14 -16.80 -1.29 -1.08
C LEU A 14 -18.22 -0.90 -0.63
N GLY A 15 -18.83 -1.75 0.20
CA GLY A 15 -20.21 -1.62 0.69
C GLY A 15 -20.33 -1.44 2.21
N GLU A 16 -21.54 -1.51 2.74
CA GLU A 16 -21.79 -1.41 4.19
C GLU A 16 -21.25 -2.62 4.96
N GLU A 17 -21.24 -3.79 4.31
CA GLU A 17 -20.69 -5.04 4.82
C GLU A 17 -19.17 -4.97 5.08
N ASP A 18 -18.49 -4.00 4.46
CA ASP A 18 -17.05 -3.78 4.52
C ASP A 18 -16.66 -2.76 5.62
N ALA A 19 -17.63 -2.08 6.24
CA ALA A 19 -17.41 -0.94 7.15
C ALA A 19 -16.47 -1.27 8.33
N SER A 20 -16.60 -2.46 8.92
CA SER A 20 -15.74 -2.86 10.04
C SER A 20 -14.28 -3.07 9.63
N ALA A 21 -14.03 -3.61 8.44
CA ALA A 21 -12.69 -3.76 7.90
C ALA A 21 -12.12 -2.40 7.45
N CYS A 22 -12.98 -1.48 6.99
CA CYS A 22 -12.58 -0.14 6.60
C CYS A 22 -12.01 0.68 7.76
N GLY A 23 -12.60 0.60 8.95
CA GLY A 23 -12.02 1.24 10.13
C GLY A 23 -10.62 0.71 10.48
N GLN A 24 -10.38 -0.59 10.32
CA GLN A 24 -9.04 -1.18 10.52
C GLN A 24 -8.06 -0.73 9.44
N TRP A 25 -8.52 -0.64 8.19
CA TRP A 25 -7.73 -0.19 7.06
C TRP A 25 -7.27 1.25 7.22
N GLN A 26 -8.18 2.17 7.54
CA GLN A 26 -7.88 3.59 7.73
C GLN A 26 -6.89 3.81 8.87
N ASN A 27 -7.04 3.08 9.99
CA ASN A 27 -6.08 3.13 11.09
C ASN A 27 -4.69 2.66 10.64
N MET A 28 -4.62 1.53 9.92
CA MET A 28 -3.36 1.02 9.35
C MET A 28 -2.71 2.02 8.38
N VAL A 29 -3.50 2.70 7.53
CA VAL A 29 -2.99 3.73 6.62
C VAL A 29 -2.46 4.93 7.40
N SER A 30 -3.18 5.40 8.43
CA SER A 30 -2.73 6.48 9.30
C SER A 30 -1.41 6.15 10.00
N ASP A 31 -1.32 4.97 10.61
CA ASP A 31 -0.11 4.51 11.30
C ASP A 31 1.07 4.39 10.33
N TYR A 32 0.84 3.85 9.12
CA TYR A 32 1.85 3.75 8.09
C TYR A 32 2.34 5.12 7.61
N ARG A 33 1.44 6.09 7.40
CA ARG A 33 1.80 7.47 7.03
C ARG A 33 2.70 8.11 8.10
N LEU A 34 2.41 7.90 9.38
CA LEU A 34 3.26 8.38 10.48
C LEU A 34 4.63 7.69 10.48
N ALA A 35 4.65 6.36 10.37
CA ALA A 35 5.88 5.56 10.41
C ALA A 35 6.83 5.84 9.24
N THR A 36 6.31 6.26 8.08
CA THR A 36 7.08 6.57 6.88
C THR A 36 7.40 8.05 6.69
N SER A 37 6.86 8.93 7.53
CA SER A 37 6.94 10.39 7.36
C SER A 37 8.36 10.93 7.22
N GLU A 38 9.28 10.49 8.09
CA GLU A 38 10.68 10.94 8.04
C GLU A 38 11.39 10.43 6.78
N TRP A 39 11.17 9.16 6.42
CA TRP A 39 11.72 8.58 5.19
C TRP A 39 11.22 9.36 3.96
N MET A 40 9.93 9.67 3.86
CA MET A 40 9.38 10.46 2.75
C MET A 40 9.96 11.87 2.68
N GLN A 41 10.26 12.49 3.82
CA GLN A 41 10.80 13.86 3.87
C GLN A 41 12.30 13.93 3.55
N LYS A 42 13.06 12.89 3.86
CA LYS A 42 14.53 12.89 3.83
C LYS A 42 15.15 11.97 2.80
N SER A 43 14.40 11.01 2.25
CA SER A 43 14.87 10.18 1.14
C SER A 43 14.86 10.96 -0.17
N ASP A 44 15.85 10.67 -1.01
CA ASP A 44 15.83 11.10 -2.41
C ASP A 44 15.71 9.83 -3.27
N PRO A 45 14.52 9.57 -3.87
CA PRO A 45 14.30 8.37 -4.68
C PRO A 45 15.10 8.39 -6.00
N ALA A 46 15.72 9.51 -6.37
CA ALA A 46 16.61 9.56 -7.54
C ALA A 46 18.03 9.06 -7.24
N LEU A 47 18.39 8.85 -5.97
CA LEU A 47 19.71 8.35 -5.59
C LEU A 47 19.72 6.80 -5.50
N PRO A 48 20.57 6.12 -6.28
CA PRO A 48 20.74 4.67 -6.14
C PRO A 48 21.46 4.33 -4.81
N SER A 49 21.30 3.11 -4.31
CA SER A 49 21.85 2.71 -3.00
C SER A 49 23.36 2.91 -2.87
N SER A 50 24.09 2.77 -3.97
CA SER A 50 25.54 3.03 -4.06
C SER A 50 25.96 4.46 -3.73
N GLN A 51 25.04 5.43 -3.77
CA GLN A 51 25.28 6.85 -3.51
C GLN A 51 24.68 7.35 -2.20
N TRP A 52 24.01 6.48 -1.44
CA TRP A 52 23.39 6.88 -0.18
C TRP A 52 24.42 7.27 0.87
N SER A 53 24.12 8.37 1.57
CA SER A 53 24.81 8.70 2.82
C SER A 53 24.48 7.66 3.92
N PRO A 54 25.27 7.57 5.01
CA PRO A 54 24.95 6.70 6.14
C PRO A 54 23.55 6.95 6.72
N GLU A 55 23.09 8.20 6.71
CA GLU A 55 21.74 8.57 7.14
C GLU A 55 20.69 8.00 6.19
N GLN A 56 20.88 8.10 4.87
CA GLN A 56 19.97 7.52 3.87
C GLN A 56 19.94 5.98 3.97
N GLN A 57 21.09 5.34 4.13
CA GLN A 57 21.15 3.89 4.36
C GLN A 57 20.32 3.48 5.57
N THR A 58 20.41 4.24 6.67
CA THR A 58 19.63 3.99 7.88
C THR A 58 18.13 4.19 7.64
N LEU A 59 17.74 5.27 6.95
CA LEU A 59 16.34 5.55 6.62
C LEU A 59 15.71 4.42 5.81
N PHE A 60 16.37 3.96 4.75
CA PHE A 60 15.88 2.86 3.92
C PHE A 60 15.93 1.51 4.66
N ALA A 61 16.96 1.24 5.46
CA ALA A 61 17.03 0.02 6.28
C ALA A 61 15.86 -0.08 7.27
N ASN A 62 15.45 1.03 7.89
CA ASN A 62 14.28 1.07 8.78
C ASN A 62 12.98 0.74 8.05
N MET A 63 12.87 1.10 6.76
CA MET A 63 11.69 0.81 5.96
C MET A 63 11.50 -0.68 5.68
N VAL A 64 12.55 -1.51 5.74
CA VAL A 64 12.45 -2.97 5.55
C VAL A 64 11.39 -3.57 6.47
N THR A 65 11.43 -3.24 7.76
CA THR A 65 10.47 -3.74 8.75
C THR A 65 9.11 -3.09 8.58
N VAL A 66 9.05 -1.76 8.56
CA VAL A 66 7.79 -0.98 8.47
C VAL A 66 6.95 -1.40 7.27
N MET A 67 7.60 -1.52 6.10
CA MET A 67 6.91 -1.87 4.86
C MET A 67 6.54 -3.35 4.78
N SER A 68 7.33 -4.25 5.39
CA SER A 68 7.00 -5.68 5.49
C SER A 68 5.80 -5.93 6.41
N GLU A 69 5.73 -5.20 7.53
CA GLU A 69 4.59 -5.22 8.43
C GLU A 69 3.35 -4.66 7.73
N ASN A 70 3.46 -3.51 7.07
CA ASN A 70 2.36 -2.95 6.31
C ASN A 70 1.81 -3.92 5.24
N ALA A 71 2.69 -4.58 4.48
CA ALA A 71 2.30 -5.60 3.51
C ALA A 71 1.52 -6.75 4.15
N SER A 72 1.92 -7.18 5.34
CA SER A 72 1.27 -8.27 6.06
C SER A 72 -0.08 -7.84 6.64
N THR A 73 -0.15 -6.65 7.23
CA THR A 73 -1.38 -6.09 7.81
C THR A 73 -2.45 -5.85 6.74
N MET A 74 -2.09 -5.34 5.55
CA MET A 74 -3.03 -5.18 4.43
C MET A 74 -3.74 -6.50 4.09
N GLN A 75 -2.98 -7.60 4.00
CA GLN A 75 -3.56 -8.91 3.72
C GLN A 75 -4.42 -9.41 4.90
N GLN A 76 -3.95 -9.25 6.14
CA GLN A 76 -4.69 -9.68 7.33
C GLN A 76 -6.06 -8.99 7.46
N ILE A 77 -6.14 -7.69 7.15
CA ILE A 77 -7.41 -6.94 7.17
C ILE A 77 -8.35 -7.42 6.06
N ALA A 78 -7.82 -7.67 4.86
CA ALA A 78 -8.65 -8.03 3.70
C ALA A 78 -9.13 -9.50 3.72
N LEU A 79 -8.32 -10.43 4.23
CA LEU A 79 -8.62 -11.88 4.26
C LEU A 79 -10.00 -12.27 4.81
N PRO A 80 -10.49 -11.71 5.93
CA PRO A 80 -11.81 -12.06 6.46
C PRO A 80 -12.99 -11.41 5.73
N THR A 81 -12.74 -10.49 4.78
CA THR A 81 -13.80 -9.86 4.00
C THR A 81 -14.43 -10.86 3.03
N LYS A 82 -15.66 -10.58 2.57
CA LYS A 82 -16.30 -11.36 1.48
C LYS A 82 -16.04 -10.75 0.10
N ASN A 83 -15.26 -9.67 0.03
CA ASN A 83 -15.02 -8.89 -1.17
C ASN A 83 -13.75 -9.38 -1.88
N SER A 84 -13.91 -10.24 -2.88
CA SER A 84 -12.77 -10.80 -3.63
C SER A 84 -11.90 -9.74 -4.31
N ILE A 85 -12.48 -8.60 -4.73
CA ILE A 85 -11.72 -7.51 -5.36
C ILE A 85 -10.80 -6.84 -4.32
N TRP A 86 -11.28 -6.65 -3.09
CA TRP A 86 -10.46 -6.11 -2.01
C TRP A 86 -9.32 -7.09 -1.67
N ILE A 87 -9.64 -8.37 -1.48
CA ILE A 87 -8.62 -9.40 -1.19
C ILE A 87 -7.50 -9.37 -2.24
N ASP A 88 -7.86 -9.31 -3.52
CA ASP A 88 -6.89 -9.26 -4.62
C ASP A 88 -6.08 -7.96 -4.64
N PHE A 89 -6.71 -6.80 -4.44
CA PHE A 89 -6.01 -5.51 -4.43
C PHE A 89 -5.03 -5.41 -3.25
N ALA A 90 -5.44 -5.85 -2.06
CA ALA A 90 -4.59 -5.87 -0.88
C ALA A 90 -3.42 -6.86 -1.04
N ALA A 91 -3.65 -8.02 -1.64
CA ALA A 91 -2.60 -8.98 -1.95
C ALA A 91 -1.60 -8.45 -2.99
N LEU A 92 -2.09 -7.74 -4.02
CA LEU A 92 -1.25 -7.12 -5.03
C LEU A 92 -0.41 -5.97 -4.43
N ALA A 93 -1.01 -5.12 -3.60
CA ALA A 93 -0.32 -4.06 -2.88
C ALA A 93 0.81 -4.64 -2.00
N ALA A 94 0.50 -5.69 -1.24
CA ALA A 94 1.45 -6.38 -0.39
C ALA A 94 2.60 -7.02 -1.19
N THR A 95 2.32 -7.56 -2.37
CA THR A 95 3.33 -8.12 -3.27
C THR A 95 4.31 -7.06 -3.75
N TYR A 96 3.81 -5.94 -4.27
CA TYR A 96 4.65 -4.82 -4.71
C TYR A 96 5.47 -4.24 -3.55
N ARG A 97 4.87 -4.08 -2.37
CA ARG A 97 5.58 -3.56 -1.20
C ARG A 97 6.71 -4.49 -0.76
N ARG A 98 6.49 -5.80 -0.77
CA ARG A 98 7.55 -6.79 -0.49
C ARG A 98 8.66 -6.78 -1.54
N ALA A 99 8.31 -6.60 -2.82
CA ALA A 99 9.30 -6.45 -3.89
C ALA A 99 10.17 -5.21 -3.68
N TYR A 100 9.56 -4.07 -3.31
CA TYR A 100 10.30 -2.86 -2.95
C TYR A 100 11.27 -3.11 -1.79
N VAL A 101 10.79 -3.74 -0.71
CA VAL A 101 11.64 -4.11 0.44
C VAL A 101 12.84 -4.97 0.04
N GLN A 102 12.62 -5.96 -0.85
CA GLN A 102 13.70 -6.81 -1.36
C GLN A 102 14.70 -6.05 -2.23
N ALA A 103 14.26 -4.99 -2.90
CA ALA A 103 15.11 -4.16 -3.75
C ALA A 103 15.99 -3.17 -2.96
N ILE A 104 15.62 -2.82 -1.72
CA ILE A 104 16.33 -1.81 -0.89
C ILE A 104 17.86 -1.97 -0.89
N PRO A 105 18.45 -3.17 -0.67
CA PRO A 105 19.91 -3.32 -0.63
C PRO A 105 20.60 -2.91 -1.94
N THR A 106 19.93 -3.10 -3.07
CA THR A 106 20.42 -2.83 -4.42
C THR A 106 19.61 -1.73 -5.12
N TYR A 107 19.00 -0.84 -4.34
CA TYR A 107 17.99 0.09 -4.83
C TYR A 107 18.50 0.92 -6.01
N MET A 108 17.69 0.96 -7.06
CA MET A 108 17.82 1.86 -8.19
C MET A 108 16.56 2.74 -8.28
N PRO A 109 16.62 3.94 -8.87
CA PRO A 109 15.46 4.84 -8.96
C PRO A 109 14.20 4.22 -9.59
N ALA A 110 14.37 3.23 -10.49
CA ALA A 110 13.26 2.50 -11.08
C ALA A 110 12.50 1.63 -10.06
N ASP A 111 13.14 1.18 -8.99
CA ASP A 111 12.48 0.39 -7.93
C ASP A 111 11.46 1.23 -7.16
N ASN A 112 11.55 2.58 -7.21
CA ASN A 112 10.54 3.46 -6.63
C ASN A 112 9.12 3.21 -7.17
N TYR A 113 9.00 2.71 -8.40
CA TYR A 113 7.70 2.36 -8.97
C TYR A 113 7.05 1.15 -8.27
N LEU A 114 7.83 0.29 -7.60
CA LEU A 114 7.29 -0.80 -6.78
C LEU A 114 6.57 -0.24 -5.55
N ASP A 115 7.19 0.71 -4.82
CA ASP A 115 6.52 1.37 -3.70
C ASP A 115 5.33 2.19 -4.16
N SER A 116 5.46 2.91 -5.28
CA SER A 116 4.36 3.70 -5.85
C SER A 116 3.15 2.82 -6.17
N ALA A 117 3.35 1.69 -6.86
CA ALA A 117 2.27 0.75 -7.18
C ALA A 117 1.58 0.19 -5.92
N ALA A 118 2.37 -0.16 -4.89
CA ALA A 118 1.83 -0.61 -3.62
C ALA A 118 0.99 0.47 -2.92
N THR A 119 1.50 1.69 -2.90
CA THR A 119 0.87 2.84 -2.24
C THR A 119 -0.42 3.26 -2.95
N GLU A 120 -0.45 3.30 -4.29
CA GLU A 120 -1.65 3.63 -5.06
C GLU A 120 -2.78 2.60 -4.85
N LEU A 121 -2.45 1.30 -4.82
CA LEU A 121 -3.43 0.26 -4.50
C LEU A 121 -3.96 0.41 -3.07
N MET A 122 -3.08 0.76 -2.13
CA MET A 122 -3.46 0.97 -0.74
C MET A 122 -4.40 2.18 -0.57
N VAL A 123 -4.09 3.28 -1.26
CA VAL A 123 -4.89 4.51 -1.28
C VAL A 123 -6.23 4.29 -1.98
N ALA A 124 -6.27 3.54 -3.07
CA ALA A 124 -7.54 3.23 -3.75
C ALA A 124 -8.54 2.52 -2.82
N ILE A 125 -8.06 1.61 -1.97
CA ILE A 125 -8.89 0.96 -0.94
C ILE A 125 -9.29 1.96 0.15
N ASP A 126 -8.35 2.79 0.61
CA ASP A 126 -8.58 3.79 1.66
C ASP A 126 -9.67 4.81 1.27
N GLU A 127 -9.58 5.35 0.05
CA GLU A 127 -10.57 6.28 -0.51
C GLU A 127 -11.93 5.60 -0.73
N ALA A 128 -11.94 4.33 -1.16
CA ALA A 128 -13.17 3.56 -1.26
C ALA A 128 -13.81 3.32 0.12
N CYS A 129 -13.00 3.11 1.16
CA CYS A 129 -13.47 3.01 2.54
C CYS A 129 -14.07 4.32 3.02
N GLN A 130 -13.45 5.47 2.72
CA GLN A 130 -14.00 6.78 3.05
C GLN A 130 -15.38 7.01 2.41
N ALA A 131 -15.61 6.48 1.22
CA ALA A 131 -16.90 6.57 0.51
C ALA A 131 -18.02 5.70 1.13
N THR A 132 -17.70 4.80 2.07
CA THR A 132 -18.71 4.03 2.81
C THR A 132 -19.39 4.84 3.93
N GLY A 133 -18.84 6.00 4.29
CA GLY A 133 -19.40 6.89 5.33
C GLY A 133 -18.99 6.53 6.76
N VAL A 134 -17.92 5.73 6.91
CA VAL A 134 -17.23 5.47 8.18
C VAL A 134 -16.26 6.60 8.50
#